data_AF-W0FSX7-F1
#
_entry.id   AF-W0FSX7-F1
#
_cell.length_a   1.000
_cell.length_b   1.000
_cell.length_c   1.000
_cell.angle_alpha   90.00
_cell.angle_beta   90.00
_cell.angle_gamma   90.00
#
_symmetry.space_group_name_H-M   'P 1'
#
loop_
_entity.id
_entity.type
_entity.pdbx_description
1 polymer ?
#
loop_
_entity_poly.entity_id
_entity_poly.type
_entity_poly.pdbx_seq_one_letter_code
_entity_poly.pdbx_strand_id
1 'polypeptide(L)'
;MLKKMAESDYIQSLRHKKQNKETEIGQIQLEIARLNIEIERKKEEIKAAKQKKEILSKKIEVSANNKAIDNEATLLIQTIQRFLLRFKDEKKKSLEKKLKDKLISFLHKKDLVHNVVVDIQGNGEDVDINLFDANGRKIDKGILSMGERQMFASALLGALVEETGLDFPVFIDSPMQKFDVNHSQNILTKFYPNVSKQV
;
A
#
# COMPACT_ATOMS: atom_id res chain seq x y z
N MET A 1 -72.20 16.68 86.21
CA MET A 1 -72.05 17.22 84.83
C MET A 1 -70.61 17.60 84.46
N LEU A 2 -69.76 18.04 85.39
CA LEU A 2 -68.38 18.49 85.10
C LEU A 2 -67.38 17.42 84.62
N LYS A 3 -67.51 16.14 85.05
CA LYS A 3 -66.59 15.07 84.62
C LYS A 3 -66.70 14.69 83.13
N LYS A 4 -67.89 14.80 82.52
CA LYS A 4 -68.09 14.49 81.09
C LYS A 4 -67.53 15.55 80.14
N MET A 5 -67.40 16.80 80.58
CA MET A 5 -66.84 17.89 79.76
C MET A 5 -65.30 17.83 79.71
N ALA A 6 -64.65 17.50 80.83
CA ALA A 6 -63.18 17.33 80.87
C ALA A 6 -62.69 16.13 80.05
N GLU A 7 -63.46 15.02 80.01
CA GLU A 7 -63.18 13.89 79.11
C GLU A 7 -63.36 14.28 77.64
N SER A 8 -64.33 15.15 77.31
CA SER A 8 -64.58 15.64 75.94
C SER A 8 -63.42 16.50 75.40
N ASP A 9 -62.91 17.44 76.20
CA ASP A 9 -61.79 18.31 75.80
C ASP A 9 -60.47 17.55 75.68
N TYR A 10 -60.22 16.59 76.59
CA TYR A 10 -59.05 15.73 76.52
C TYR A 10 -59.08 14.84 75.26
N ILE A 11 -60.22 14.25 74.93
CA ILE A 11 -60.42 13.44 73.73
C ILE A 11 -60.25 14.28 72.44
N GLN A 12 -60.70 15.55 72.43
CA GLN A 12 -60.46 16.47 71.31
C GLN A 12 -58.98 16.78 71.11
N SER A 13 -58.23 17.05 72.18
CA SER A 13 -56.78 17.30 72.10
C SER A 13 -56.00 16.08 71.58
N LEU A 14 -56.45 14.87 71.97
CA LEU A 14 -55.87 13.61 71.51
C LEU A 14 -56.19 13.35 70.03
N ARG A 15 -57.40 13.70 69.57
CA ARG A 15 -57.76 13.65 68.14
C ARG A 15 -56.93 14.63 67.31
N HIS A 16 -56.71 15.85 67.77
CA HIS A 16 -55.85 16.82 67.08
C HIS A 16 -54.40 16.35 67.00
N LYS A 17 -53.84 15.80 68.09
CA LYS A 17 -52.49 15.20 68.07
C LYS A 17 -52.40 14.01 67.12
N LYS A 18 -53.42 13.15 67.09
CA LYS A 18 -53.50 12.02 66.16
C LYS A 18 -53.53 12.51 64.70
N GLN A 19 -54.35 13.51 64.40
CA GLN A 19 -54.49 14.08 63.07
C GLN A 19 -53.23 14.81 62.59
N ASN A 20 -52.52 15.49 63.49
CA ASN A 20 -51.22 16.09 63.20
C ASN A 20 -50.15 15.02 62.91
N LYS A 21 -50.14 13.91 63.67
CA LYS A 21 -49.24 12.78 63.37
C LYS A 21 -49.61 12.05 62.07
N GLU A 22 -50.90 11.90 61.75
CA GLU A 22 -51.36 11.31 60.48
C GLU A 22 -50.97 12.18 59.28
N THR A 23 -51.02 13.51 59.42
CA THR A 23 -50.56 14.43 58.37
C THR A 23 -49.04 14.44 58.21
N GLU A 24 -48.26 14.39 59.29
CA GLU A 24 -46.80 14.20 59.24
C GLU A 24 -46.43 12.88 58.55
N ILE A 25 -47.10 11.77 58.89
CA ILE A 25 -46.88 10.47 58.25
C ILE A 25 -47.16 10.55 56.75
N GLY A 26 -48.25 11.23 56.35
CA GLY A 26 -48.58 11.44 54.94
C GLY A 26 -47.52 12.25 54.19
N GLN A 27 -46.97 13.30 54.80
CA GLN A 27 -45.89 14.11 54.22
C GLN A 27 -44.60 13.29 54.06
N ILE A 28 -44.21 12.52 55.08
CA ILE A 28 -43.03 11.65 55.03
C ILE A 28 -43.20 10.57 53.96
N GLN A 29 -44.40 10.00 53.81
CA GLN A 29 -44.68 9.02 52.75
C GLN A 29 -44.55 9.61 51.34
N LEU A 30 -45.01 10.85 51.13
CA LEU A 30 -44.85 11.55 49.86
C LEU A 30 -43.37 11.85 49.56
N GLU A 31 -42.59 12.19 50.59
CA GLU A 31 -41.17 12.47 50.44
C GLU A 31 -40.36 11.20 50.14
N ILE A 32 -40.69 10.07 50.79
CA ILE A 32 -40.14 8.75 50.45
C ILE A 32 -40.46 8.38 49.00
N ALA A 33 -41.70 8.62 48.55
CA ALA A 33 -42.09 8.34 47.16
C ALA A 33 -41.28 9.18 46.16
N ARG A 34 -41.07 10.47 46.44
CA ARG A 34 -40.23 11.35 45.61
C ARG A 34 -38.77 10.89 45.56
N LEU A 35 -38.18 10.58 46.71
CA LEU A 35 -36.81 10.10 46.80
C LEU A 35 -36.62 8.78 46.06
N ASN A 36 -37.58 7.85 46.13
CA ASN A 36 -37.52 6.60 45.39
C ASN A 36 -37.56 6.81 43.86
N ILE A 37 -38.39 7.74 43.37
CA ILE A 37 -38.42 8.11 41.94
C ILE A 37 -37.06 8.69 41.51
N GLU A 38 -36.46 9.53 42.36
CA GLU A 38 -35.18 10.15 42.05
C GLU A 38 -34.02 9.14 42.06
N ILE A 39 -34.05 8.17 42.98
CA ILE A 39 -33.11 7.04 43.03
C ILE A 39 -33.20 6.21 41.75
N GLU A 40 -34.42 5.87 41.31
CA GLU A 40 -34.59 5.08 40.08
C GLU A 40 -34.12 5.85 38.84
N ARG A 41 -34.45 7.15 38.74
CA ARG A 41 -33.92 8.01 37.66
C ARG A 41 -32.38 8.03 37.66
N LYS A 42 -31.76 8.20 38.83
CA LYS A 42 -30.29 8.21 38.96
C LYS A 42 -29.67 6.86 38.62
N LYS A 43 -30.31 5.74 38.96
CA LYS A 43 -29.86 4.40 38.54
C LYS A 43 -29.92 4.22 37.03
N GLU A 44 -30.98 4.67 36.37
CA GLU A 44 -31.10 4.62 34.92
C GLU A 44 -30.02 5.48 34.23
N GLU A 45 -29.76 6.69 34.72
CA GLU A 45 -28.68 7.55 34.25
C GLU A 45 -27.31 6.86 34.36
N ILE A 46 -27.02 6.22 35.49
CA ILE A 46 -25.77 5.46 35.70
C ILE A 46 -25.67 4.28 34.74
N LYS A 47 -26.77 3.56 34.50
CA LYS A 47 -26.81 2.42 33.57
C LYS A 47 -26.54 2.87 32.14
N ALA A 48 -27.16 3.96 31.70
CA ALA A 48 -26.93 4.55 30.39
C ALA A 48 -25.50 5.06 30.23
N ALA A 49 -24.93 5.71 31.26
CA ALA A 49 -23.56 6.19 31.25
C ALA A 49 -22.54 5.03 31.18
N LYS A 50 -22.78 3.92 31.91
CA LYS A 50 -21.94 2.71 31.84
C LYS A 50 -21.97 2.08 30.44
N GLN A 51 -23.15 1.96 29.83
CA GLN A 51 -23.29 1.43 28.48
C GLN A 51 -22.55 2.30 27.46
N LYS A 52 -22.69 3.63 27.55
CA LYS A 52 -21.94 4.57 26.70
C LYS A 52 -20.43 4.41 26.87
N LYS A 53 -19.94 4.30 28.11
CA LYS A 53 -18.52 4.07 28.40
C LYS A 53 -18.02 2.79 27.73
N GLU A 54 -18.75 1.69 27.85
CA GLU A 54 -18.35 0.40 27.27
C GLU A 54 -18.27 0.44 25.74
N ILE A 55 -19.23 1.09 25.08
CA ILE A 55 -19.23 1.30 23.63
C ILE A 55 -18.02 2.16 23.20
N LEU A 56 -17.75 3.25 23.93
CA LEU A 56 -16.57 4.08 23.64
C LEU A 56 -15.26 3.32 23.84
N SER A 57 -15.13 2.54 24.92
CA SER A 57 -13.94 1.72 25.17
C SER A 57 -13.68 0.74 24.03
N LYS A 58 -14.70 -0.01 23.59
CA LYS A 58 -14.60 -0.93 22.46
C LYS A 58 -14.20 -0.21 21.16
N LYS A 59 -14.73 0.99 20.92
CA LYS A 59 -14.39 1.79 19.74
C LYS A 59 -12.94 2.28 19.76
N ILE A 60 -12.42 2.66 20.93
CA ILE A 60 -11.02 3.09 21.11
C ILE A 60 -10.08 1.90 20.88
N GLU A 61 -10.41 0.72 21.39
CA GLU A 61 -9.61 -0.50 21.26
C GLU A 61 -9.48 -0.93 19.79
N VAL A 62 -10.59 -0.93 19.04
CA VAL A 62 -10.59 -1.18 17.59
C VAL A 62 -9.77 -0.12 16.84
N SER A 63 -9.88 1.16 17.23
CA SER A 63 -9.10 2.24 16.61
C SER A 63 -7.59 2.13 16.88
N ALA A 64 -7.18 1.62 18.04
CA ALA A 64 -5.78 1.42 18.37
C ALA A 64 -5.17 0.25 17.59
N ASN A 65 -5.92 -0.84 17.43
CA ASN A 65 -5.47 -2.01 16.66
C ASN A 65 -5.31 -1.67 15.17
N ASN A 66 -6.25 -0.88 14.61
CA ASN A 66 -6.14 -0.39 13.23
C ASN A 66 -4.90 0.49 13.00
N LYS A 67 -4.51 1.32 13.99
CA LYS A 67 -3.29 2.14 13.88
C LYS A 67 -2.00 1.31 13.85
N ALA A 68 -1.96 0.21 14.60
CA ALA A 68 -0.80 -0.68 14.57
C ALA A 68 -0.63 -1.34 13.20
N ILE A 69 -1.75 -1.83 12.64
CA ILE A 69 -1.79 -2.42 11.29
C ILE A 69 -1.40 -1.38 10.22
N ASP A 70 -1.91 -0.16 10.31
CA ASP A 70 -1.56 0.92 9.37
C ASP A 70 -0.07 1.28 9.41
N ASN A 71 0.54 1.30 10.61
CA ASN A 71 1.97 1.58 10.75
C ASN A 71 2.83 0.49 10.12
N GLU A 72 2.48 -0.78 10.34
CA GLU A 72 3.21 -1.92 9.78
C GLU A 72 3.04 -1.99 8.25
N ALA A 73 1.82 -1.75 7.75
CA ALA A 73 1.55 -1.65 6.31
C ALA A 73 2.34 -0.49 5.67
N THR A 74 2.43 0.66 6.34
CA THR A 74 3.20 1.82 5.86
C THR A 74 4.70 1.48 5.77
N LEU A 75 5.25 0.80 6.77
CA LEU A 75 6.65 0.36 6.76
C LEU A 75 6.93 -0.63 5.62
N LEU A 76 6.01 -1.56 5.38
CA LEU A 76 6.10 -2.53 4.30
C LEU A 76 6.08 -1.82 2.94
N ILE A 77 5.14 -0.89 2.71
CA ILE A 77 5.04 -0.10 1.48
C ILE A 77 6.35 0.67 1.23
N GLN A 78 6.88 1.36 2.24
CA GLN A 78 8.14 2.09 2.10
C GLN A 78 9.31 1.17 1.77
N THR A 79 9.32 -0.04 2.32
CA THR A 79 10.37 -1.04 2.05
C THR A 79 10.27 -1.56 0.62
N ILE A 80 9.06 -1.88 0.14
CA ILE A 80 8.80 -2.30 -1.24
C ILE A 80 9.16 -1.17 -2.22
N GLN A 81 8.83 0.08 -1.92
CA GLN A 81 9.19 1.22 -2.77
C GLN A 81 10.71 1.39 -2.88
N ARG A 82 11.44 1.29 -1.76
CA ARG A 82 12.91 1.32 -1.78
C ARG A 82 13.50 0.16 -2.55
N PHE A 83 12.92 -1.03 -2.41
CA PHE A 83 13.32 -2.21 -3.17
C PHE A 83 13.11 -2.01 -4.66
N LEU A 84 11.94 -1.51 -5.09
CA LEU A 84 11.62 -1.21 -6.49
C LEU A 84 12.61 -0.22 -7.11
N LEU A 85 12.96 0.85 -6.38
CA LEU A 85 13.95 1.83 -6.85
C LEU A 85 15.33 1.19 -7.07
N ARG A 86 15.79 0.39 -6.10
CA ARG A 86 17.07 -0.33 -6.20
C ARG A 86 17.06 -1.37 -7.31
N PHE A 87 15.98 -2.13 -7.40
CA PHE A 87 15.79 -3.16 -8.42
C PHE A 87 15.79 -2.56 -9.82
N LYS A 88 15.12 -1.42 -10.03
CA LYS A 88 15.14 -0.70 -11.31
C LYS A 88 16.56 -0.26 -11.69
N ASP A 89 17.33 0.27 -10.74
CA ASP A 89 18.72 0.68 -10.97
C ASP A 89 19.65 -0.51 -11.26
N GLU A 90 19.51 -1.62 -10.52
CA GLU A 90 20.28 -2.84 -10.76
C GLU A 90 19.95 -3.45 -12.13
N LYS A 91 18.66 -3.51 -12.50
CA LYS A 91 18.23 -4.00 -13.81
C LYS A 91 18.71 -3.12 -14.96
N LYS A 92 18.68 -1.79 -14.78
CA LYS A 92 19.25 -0.82 -15.72
C LYS A 92 20.72 -1.13 -15.99
N LYS A 93 21.54 -1.23 -14.93
CA LYS A 93 22.99 -1.49 -15.03
C LYS A 93 23.29 -2.87 -15.63
N SER A 94 22.51 -3.89 -15.27
CA SER A 94 22.66 -5.23 -15.83
C SER A 94 22.40 -5.23 -17.34
N LEU A 95 21.33 -4.56 -17.77
CA LEU A 95 20.98 -4.43 -19.19
C LEU A 95 22.07 -3.67 -19.98
N GLU A 96 22.56 -2.55 -19.45
CA GLU A 96 23.67 -1.78 -20.05
C GLU A 96 24.91 -2.64 -20.28
N LYS A 97 25.30 -3.41 -19.27
CA LYS A 97 26.48 -4.30 -19.34
C LYS A 97 26.29 -5.41 -20.38
N LYS A 98 25.15 -6.12 -20.34
CA LYS A 98 24.85 -7.20 -21.29
C LYS A 98 24.76 -6.71 -22.74
N LEU A 99 24.14 -5.54 -22.95
CA LEU A 99 24.07 -4.89 -24.25
C LEU A 99 25.46 -4.57 -24.78
N LYS A 100 26.31 -3.96 -23.95
CA LYS A 100 27.69 -3.64 -24.31
C LYS A 100 28.46 -4.91 -24.71
N ASP A 101 28.39 -5.96 -23.90
CA ASP A 101 29.12 -7.21 -24.14
C ASP A 101 28.66 -7.90 -25.45
N LYS A 102 27.35 -7.94 -25.72
CA LYS A 102 26.80 -8.49 -26.97
C LYS A 102 27.16 -7.65 -28.19
N LEU A 103 27.09 -6.32 -28.10
CA LEU A 103 27.45 -5.42 -29.20
C LEU A 103 28.93 -5.57 -29.55
N ILE A 104 29.84 -5.63 -28.57
CA ILE A 104 31.26 -5.87 -28.80
C ILE A 104 31.52 -7.24 -29.43
N SER A 105 30.74 -8.27 -29.07
CA SER A 105 30.88 -9.63 -29.61
C SER A 105 30.33 -9.78 -31.04
N PHE A 106 29.33 -8.99 -31.44
CA PHE A 106 28.66 -9.10 -32.74
C PHE A 106 29.21 -8.13 -33.78
N LEU A 107 29.65 -6.94 -33.38
CA LEU A 107 30.21 -5.93 -34.27
C LEU A 107 31.67 -6.26 -34.59
N HIS A 108 31.97 -6.53 -35.86
CA HIS A 108 33.35 -6.78 -36.33
C HIS A 108 34.26 -5.54 -36.23
N LYS A 109 33.69 -4.32 -36.23
CA LYS A 109 34.41 -3.06 -35.98
C LYS A 109 34.43 -2.77 -34.48
N LYS A 110 35.51 -3.20 -33.82
CA LYS A 110 35.71 -3.12 -32.35
C LYS A 110 35.60 -1.72 -31.73
N ASP A 111 35.71 -0.66 -32.54
CA ASP A 111 35.67 0.74 -32.06
C ASP A 111 34.35 1.47 -32.33
N LEU A 112 33.34 0.81 -32.90
CA LEU A 112 32.09 1.52 -33.20
C LEU A 112 31.34 1.90 -31.92
N VAL A 113 31.33 1.06 -30.88
CA VAL A 113 30.60 1.30 -29.63
C VAL A 113 31.47 0.94 -28.43
N HIS A 114 31.79 1.91 -27.60
CA HIS A 114 32.59 1.74 -26.39
C HIS A 114 31.74 1.72 -25.11
N ASN A 115 30.66 2.51 -25.10
CA ASN A 115 29.76 2.58 -23.95
C ASN A 115 28.28 2.60 -24.38
N VAL A 116 27.44 2.02 -23.52
CA VAL A 116 25.98 1.98 -23.70
C VAL A 116 25.36 2.53 -22.44
N VAL A 117 24.50 3.54 -22.59
CA VAL A 117 23.71 4.09 -21.50
C VAL A 117 22.25 3.87 -21.85
N VAL A 118 21.51 3.25 -20.93
CA VAL A 118 20.07 3.12 -21.05
C VAL A 118 19.48 4.27 -20.25
N ASP A 119 18.56 5.05 -20.79
CA ASP A 119 17.85 6.09 -20.06
C ASP A 119 16.37 5.72 -20.02
N ILE A 120 15.89 5.44 -18.81
CA ILE A 120 14.48 5.14 -18.60
C ILE A 120 13.82 6.47 -18.23
N GLN A 121 13.13 7.08 -19.19
CA GLN A 121 12.42 8.35 -19.01
C GLN A 121 10.98 8.12 -18.50
N GLY A 122 10.42 9.11 -17.82
CA GLY A 122 9.08 9.06 -17.25
C GLY A 122 8.92 8.02 -16.12
N ASN A 123 7.69 7.52 -15.93
CA ASN A 123 7.36 6.51 -14.91
C ASN A 123 7.86 5.09 -15.24
N GLY A 124 8.74 4.94 -16.24
CA GLY A 124 9.21 3.63 -16.73
C GLY A 124 8.58 3.18 -18.05
N GLU A 125 7.89 4.07 -18.74
CA GLU A 125 7.20 3.77 -20.01
C GLU A 125 8.14 3.89 -21.22
N ASP A 126 9.09 4.82 -21.17
CA ASP A 126 10.03 5.07 -22.26
C ASP A 126 11.44 4.63 -21.90
N VAL A 127 12.02 3.75 -22.71
CA VAL A 127 13.42 3.30 -22.60
C VAL A 127 14.18 3.80 -23.82
N ASP A 128 15.05 4.80 -23.62
CA ASP A 128 15.98 5.26 -24.63
C ASP A 128 17.34 4.57 -24.44
N ILE A 129 18.03 4.25 -25.54
CA ILE A 129 19.33 3.56 -25.51
C ILE A 129 20.33 4.39 -26.28
N ASN A 130 21.26 4.98 -25.56
CA ASN A 130 22.29 5.88 -26.05
C ASN A 130 23.62 5.14 -26.20
N LEU A 131 24.16 5.15 -27.43
CA LEU A 131 25.44 4.53 -27.76
C LEU A 131 26.53 5.60 -27.80
N PHE A 132 27.71 5.28 -27.27
CA PHE A 132 28.85 6.19 -27.23
C PHE A 132 30.11 5.53 -27.81
N ASP A 133 30.85 6.30 -28.60
CA ASP A 133 32.19 5.97 -29.13
C ASP A 133 33.25 6.05 -28.01
N ALA A 134 34.46 5.53 -28.25
CA ALA A 134 35.65 5.64 -27.40
C ALA A 134 36.00 7.08 -27.02
N ASN A 135 35.63 8.06 -27.85
CA ASN A 135 35.79 9.49 -27.56
C ASN A 135 34.66 10.08 -26.71
N GLY A 136 33.72 9.27 -26.22
CA GLY A 136 32.56 9.72 -25.43
C GLY A 136 31.51 10.48 -26.26
N ARG A 137 31.57 10.41 -27.58
CA ARG A 137 30.59 11.06 -28.47
C ARG A 137 29.38 10.16 -28.65
N LYS A 138 28.18 10.73 -28.51
CA LYS A 138 26.92 10.03 -28.79
C LYS A 138 26.85 9.67 -30.27
N ILE A 139 26.62 8.40 -30.56
CA ILE A 139 26.47 7.89 -31.91
C ILE A 139 25.02 8.07 -32.31
N ASP A 140 24.79 8.83 -33.37
CA ASP A 140 23.46 8.96 -33.95
C ASP A 140 23.07 7.65 -34.64
N LYS A 141 21.93 7.08 -34.25
CA LYS A 141 21.36 5.87 -34.86
C LYS A 141 21.06 6.08 -36.35
N GLY A 142 20.92 7.33 -36.79
CA GLY A 142 20.80 7.71 -38.19
C GLY A 142 21.99 7.29 -39.05
N ILE A 143 23.19 7.24 -38.48
CA ILE A 143 24.45 6.95 -39.18
C ILE A 143 24.71 5.44 -39.30
N LEU A 144 24.02 4.61 -38.50
CA LEU A 144 24.14 3.15 -38.57
C LEU A 144 23.63 2.62 -39.90
N SER A 145 24.43 1.76 -40.55
CA SER A 145 24.02 1.01 -41.74
C SER A 145 22.85 0.07 -41.42
N MET A 146 22.12 -0.37 -42.45
CA MET A 146 20.99 -1.31 -42.27
C MET A 146 21.42 -2.60 -41.56
N GLY A 147 22.62 -3.13 -41.84
CA GLY A 147 23.15 -4.32 -41.18
C GLY A 147 23.52 -4.08 -39.71
N GLU A 148 24.12 -2.93 -39.39
CA GLU A 148 24.44 -2.56 -38.00
C GLU A 148 23.18 -2.30 -37.16
N ARG A 149 22.14 -1.70 -37.75
CA ARG A 149 20.83 -1.53 -37.10
C ARG A 149 20.20 -2.89 -36.76
N GLN A 150 20.30 -3.86 -37.65
CA GLN A 150 19.81 -5.22 -37.39
C GLN A 150 20.64 -5.93 -36.32
N MET A 151 21.97 -5.82 -36.34
CA MET A 151 22.82 -6.37 -35.28
C MET A 151 22.53 -5.74 -33.91
N PHE A 152 22.29 -4.43 -33.88
CA PHE A 152 21.86 -3.74 -32.66
C PHE A 152 20.52 -4.29 -32.15
N ALA A 153 19.54 -4.48 -33.04
CA ALA A 153 18.25 -5.05 -32.67
C ALA A 153 18.38 -6.49 -32.14
N SER A 154 19.21 -7.33 -32.76
CA SER A 154 19.50 -8.68 -32.27
C SER A 154 20.23 -8.65 -30.92
N ALA A 155 21.25 -7.81 -30.75
CA ALA A 155 21.93 -7.67 -29.46
C ALA A 155 20.97 -7.22 -28.35
N LEU A 156 20.05 -6.30 -28.68
CA LEU A 156 19.01 -5.81 -27.76
C LEU A 156 18.03 -6.90 -27.36
N LEU A 157 17.46 -7.62 -28.33
CA LEU A 157 16.56 -8.74 -28.06
C LEU A 157 17.24 -9.81 -27.21
N GLY A 158 18.48 -10.17 -27.56
CA GLY A 158 19.24 -11.18 -26.82
C GLY A 158 19.59 -10.75 -25.41
N ALA A 159 19.92 -9.47 -25.18
CA ALA A 159 20.15 -8.95 -23.84
C ALA A 159 18.86 -8.93 -23.00
N LEU A 160 17.73 -8.61 -23.63
CA LEU A 160 16.42 -8.54 -22.97
C LEU A 160 15.92 -9.94 -22.56
N VAL A 161 16.03 -10.93 -23.45
CA VAL A 161 15.68 -12.33 -23.17
C VAL A 161 16.54 -12.88 -22.01
N GLU A 162 17.85 -12.66 -22.04
CA GLU A 162 18.75 -13.10 -20.95
C GLU A 162 18.56 -12.33 -19.64
N GLU A 163 18.11 -11.07 -19.68
CA GLU A 163 17.85 -10.28 -18.46
C GLU A 163 16.50 -10.61 -17.81
N THR A 164 15.51 -10.96 -18.63
CA THR A 164 14.18 -11.35 -18.17
C THR A 164 14.12 -12.81 -17.75
N GLY A 165 14.99 -13.67 -18.31
CA GLY A 165 14.96 -15.11 -18.07
C GLY A 165 13.67 -15.77 -18.56
N LEU A 166 12.91 -15.05 -19.40
CA LEU A 166 11.68 -15.52 -20.00
C LEU A 166 11.98 -16.07 -21.38
N ASP A 167 11.44 -17.24 -21.69
CA ASP A 167 11.43 -17.78 -23.05
C ASP A 167 10.50 -16.93 -23.90
N PHE A 168 11.05 -15.93 -24.58
CA PHE A 168 10.30 -15.02 -25.43
C PHE A 168 10.19 -15.61 -26.83
N PRO A 169 8.99 -15.95 -27.34
CA PRO A 169 8.84 -16.37 -28.73
C PRO A 169 9.07 -15.16 -29.65
N VAL A 170 10.25 -15.12 -30.28
CA VAL A 170 10.63 -14.04 -31.22
C VAL A 170 10.35 -14.49 -32.65
N PHE A 171 9.47 -13.77 -33.34
CA PHE A 171 9.23 -13.94 -34.78
C PHE A 171 9.93 -12.80 -35.54
N ILE A 172 10.86 -13.15 -36.42
CA ILE A 172 11.58 -12.18 -37.25
C ILE A 172 11.15 -12.40 -38.70
N ASP A 173 10.50 -11.40 -39.28
CA ASP A 173 10.17 -11.42 -40.70
C ASP A 173 11.43 -11.19 -41.54
N SER A 174 11.70 -12.10 -42.47
CA SER A 174 12.81 -12.04 -43.44
C SER A 174 14.22 -11.91 -42.83
N PRO A 175 14.69 -12.91 -42.07
CA PRO A 175 15.88 -12.84 -41.22
C PRO A 175 17.21 -12.79 -41.98
N MET A 176 17.24 -12.94 -43.31
CA MET A 176 18.48 -13.07 -44.09
C MET A 176 18.60 -12.10 -45.25
N GLN A 177 17.53 -11.37 -45.60
CA GLN A 177 17.46 -10.64 -46.86
C GLN A 177 18.28 -9.34 -46.91
N LYS A 178 18.86 -8.92 -45.78
CA LYS A 178 19.64 -7.67 -45.63
C LYS A 178 20.99 -7.85 -44.94
N PHE A 179 21.39 -9.09 -44.65
CA PHE A 179 22.65 -9.38 -43.98
C PHE A 179 23.75 -9.68 -44.99
N ASP A 180 24.92 -9.08 -44.78
CA ASP A 180 26.14 -9.48 -45.46
C ASP A 180 26.61 -10.86 -44.94
N VAL A 181 27.37 -11.62 -45.73
CA VAL A 181 27.70 -13.04 -45.48
C VAL A 181 28.33 -13.24 -44.08
N ASN A 182 29.21 -12.33 -43.66
CA ASN A 182 29.87 -12.35 -42.36
C ASN A 182 28.93 -12.03 -41.19
N HIS A 183 27.94 -11.15 -41.39
CA HIS A 183 26.99 -10.74 -40.36
C HIS A 183 25.91 -11.81 -40.14
N SER A 184 25.47 -12.45 -41.23
CA SER A 184 24.58 -13.62 -41.22
C SER A 184 25.15 -14.75 -40.37
N GLN A 185 26.44 -15.09 -40.57
CA GLN A 185 27.11 -16.15 -39.80
C GLN A 185 27.15 -15.86 -38.30
N ASN A 186 27.47 -14.63 -37.89
CA ASN A 186 27.51 -14.26 -36.47
C ASN A 186 26.14 -14.37 -35.78
N ILE A 187 25.06 -14.05 -36.48
CA ILE A 187 23.69 -14.15 -35.93
C ILE A 187 23.24 -15.62 -35.86
N LEU A 188 23.46 -16.40 -36.92
CA LEU A 188 23.13 -17.82 -36.95
C LEU A 188 23.89 -18.62 -35.88
N THR A 189 25.15 -18.28 -35.61
CA THR A 189 26.00 -19.04 -34.67
C THR A 189 25.93 -18.55 -33.22
N LYS A 190 25.65 -17.26 -32.98
CA LYS A 190 25.69 -16.69 -31.63
C LYS A 190 24.35 -16.18 -31.10
N PHE A 191 23.40 -15.83 -31.98
CA PHE A 191 22.10 -15.27 -31.57
C PHE A 191 21.02 -16.35 -31.51
N TYR A 192 20.76 -17.07 -32.60
CA TYR A 192 19.70 -18.10 -32.64
C TYR A 192 19.86 -19.23 -31.59
N PRO A 193 21.06 -19.78 -31.33
CA PRO A 193 21.22 -20.83 -30.31
C PRO A 193 20.98 -20.36 -28.87
N ASN A 194 21.12 -19.06 -28.61
CA ASN A 194 21.00 -18.46 -27.29
C ASN A 194 19.61 -17.85 -27.01
N VAL A 195 18.77 -17.71 -28.03
CA VAL A 195 17.47 -17.02 -27.94
C VAL A 195 16.29 -17.98 -28.01
N SER A 196 16.43 -19.17 -28.57
CA SER A 196 15.36 -20.18 -28.56
C SER A 196 15.92 -21.60 -28.69
N LYS A 197 15.42 -22.52 -27.85
CA LYS A 197 15.63 -23.97 -28.00
C LYS A 197 14.85 -24.58 -29.18
N GLN A 198 13.96 -23.81 -29.80
CA GLN A 198 13.14 -24.25 -30.93
C GLN A 198 13.25 -23.23 -32.06
N VAL A 199 13.91 -23.67 -33.13
CA VAL A 199 13.87 -23.06 -34.47
C VAL A 199 13.14 -24.00 -35.40
#